data_AF-A0A2V7ZZQ2-F1
#
_entry.id   AF-A0A2V7ZZQ2-F1
#
_cell.length_a   1.000
_cell.length_b   1.000
_cell.length_c   1.000
_cell.angle_alpha   90.00
_cell.angle_beta   90.00
_cell.angle_gamma   90.00
#
_symmetry.space_group_name_H-M   'P 1'
#
loop_
_entity.id
_entity.type
_entity.pdbx_description
1 polymer ?
#
loop_
_entity_poly.entity_id
_entity_poly.type
_entity_poly.pdbx_seq_one_letter_code
_entity_poly.pdbx_strand_id
1 'polypeptide(L)'
;MHNAGASAQKATPEVRTLGGEWTFSAEGYVMPLSLRQDGTRVTGTLEGFHGSFPLQGEFRKGLIHFAGSSDGGGIRHSDDSNDIDLFAIGTLQPDGSLQGTLVSTVGNLTWHAERKTVHPGGPSSEHLRH
;
A
#
# COMPACT_ATOMS: atom_id res chain seq x y z
N MET A 1 -21.46 -10.63 -48.35
CA MET A 1 -20.43 -11.20 -47.47
C MET A 1 -19.54 -10.05 -47.02
N HIS A 2 -19.61 -9.61 -45.76
CA HIS A 2 -18.66 -8.65 -45.21
C HIS A 2 -18.04 -9.22 -43.94
N ASN A 3 -16.73 -9.34 -43.99
CA ASN A 3 -15.86 -9.93 -43.00
C ASN A 3 -15.41 -8.80 -42.05
N ALA A 4 -15.59 -8.96 -40.75
CA ALA A 4 -14.95 -8.12 -39.74
C ALA A 4 -14.34 -9.05 -38.69
N GLY A 5 -13.09 -9.44 -38.93
CA GLY A 5 -12.26 -10.11 -37.94
C GLY A 5 -11.99 -9.13 -36.81
N ALA A 6 -12.67 -9.31 -35.68
CA ALA A 6 -12.30 -8.68 -34.43
C ALA A 6 -10.90 -9.19 -34.06
N SER A 7 -9.90 -8.32 -34.22
CA SER A 7 -8.58 -8.56 -33.66
C SER A 7 -8.72 -8.59 -32.15
N ALA A 8 -8.69 -9.78 -31.56
CA ALA A 8 -8.48 -9.93 -30.14
C ALA A 8 -7.07 -9.42 -29.82
N GLN A 9 -6.98 -8.15 -29.42
CA GLN A 9 -5.80 -7.64 -28.76
C GLN A 9 -5.63 -8.47 -27.49
N LYS A 10 -4.62 -9.36 -27.47
CA LYS A 10 -4.13 -9.93 -26.22
C LYS A 10 -3.80 -8.73 -25.32
N ALA A 11 -4.60 -8.53 -24.28
CA ALA A 11 -4.27 -7.56 -23.25
C ALA A 11 -2.87 -7.91 -22.75
N THR A 12 -1.89 -7.07 -23.06
CA THR A 12 -0.60 -7.09 -22.39
C THR A 12 -0.93 -7.00 -20.89
N PRO A 13 -0.43 -7.90 -20.02
CA PRO A 13 -0.62 -7.72 -18.59
C PRO A 13 -0.12 -6.33 -18.26
N GLU A 14 -1.04 -5.43 -17.92
CA GLU A 14 -0.68 -4.12 -17.45
C GLU A 14 0.26 -4.34 -16.27
N VAL A 15 1.50 -3.89 -16.39
CA VAL A 15 2.46 -3.98 -15.29
C VAL A 15 1.94 -3.02 -14.22
N ARG A 16 1.11 -3.54 -13.32
CA ARG A 16 0.52 -2.78 -12.22
C ARG A 16 1.64 -2.43 -11.25
N THR A 17 2.14 -1.22 -11.35
CA THR A 17 3.11 -0.65 -10.40
C THR A 17 2.43 -0.43 -9.06
N LEU A 18 3.14 -0.59 -7.95
CA LEU A 18 2.60 -0.39 -6.59
C LEU A 18 2.59 1.07 -6.14
N GLY A 19 3.19 1.98 -6.91
CA GLY A 19 3.23 3.40 -6.57
C GLY A 19 1.84 3.99 -6.32
N GLY A 20 1.74 4.84 -5.29
CA GLY A 20 0.53 5.55 -4.91
C GLY A 20 0.19 5.47 -3.43
N GLU A 21 -0.98 6.00 -3.11
CA GLU A 21 -1.57 6.00 -1.76
C GLU A 21 -2.51 4.81 -1.58
N TRP A 22 -2.44 4.19 -0.40
CA TRP A 22 -3.15 2.99 -0.04
C TRP A 22 -3.79 3.14 1.35
N THR A 23 -4.89 2.43 1.54
CA THR A 23 -5.49 2.15 2.85
C THR A 23 -5.02 0.76 3.26
N PHE A 24 -4.17 0.66 4.28
CA PHE A 24 -3.69 -0.60 4.84
C PHE A 24 -4.54 -0.98 6.05
N SER A 25 -4.99 -2.23 6.10
CA SER A 25 -5.84 -2.76 7.17
C SER A 25 -5.23 -4.03 7.76
N ALA A 26 -5.15 -4.09 9.09
CA ALA A 26 -4.70 -5.27 9.83
C ALA A 26 -5.43 -5.35 11.17
N GLU A 27 -6.06 -6.49 11.48
CA GLU A 27 -6.73 -6.75 12.77
C GLU A 27 -7.68 -5.64 13.28
N GLY A 28 -8.43 -5.01 12.36
CA GLY A 28 -9.37 -3.93 12.71
C GLY A 28 -8.74 -2.54 12.79
N TYR A 29 -7.42 -2.43 12.65
CA TYR A 29 -6.72 -1.17 12.44
C TYR A 29 -6.71 -0.78 10.97
N VAL A 30 -6.81 0.53 10.71
CA VAL A 30 -6.74 1.12 9.37
C VAL A 30 -5.67 2.21 9.39
N MET A 31 -4.66 2.05 8.55
CA MET A 31 -3.42 2.82 8.53
C MET A 31 -3.16 3.35 7.11
N PRO A 32 -2.80 4.62 6.94
CA PRO A 32 -2.30 5.15 5.67
C PRO A 32 -1.00 4.47 5.24
N LEU A 33 -0.89 4.12 3.95
CA LEU A 33 0.33 3.59 3.35
C LEU A 33 0.63 4.32 2.04
N SER A 34 1.81 4.94 1.95
CA SER A 34 2.29 5.57 0.72
C SER A 34 3.44 4.76 0.14
N LEU A 35 3.36 4.37 -1.13
CA LEU A 35 4.40 3.61 -1.82
C LEU A 35 4.95 4.37 -3.03
N ARG A 36 6.25 4.26 -3.24
CA ARG A 36 6.98 4.62 -4.46
C ARG A 36 7.69 3.39 -4.98
N GLN A 37 7.74 3.25 -6.31
CA GLN A 37 8.41 2.13 -6.96
C GLN A 37 9.34 2.64 -8.06
N ASP A 38 10.59 2.18 -8.02
CA ASP A 38 11.60 2.38 -9.06
C ASP A 38 12.14 1.01 -9.51
N GLY A 39 11.75 0.59 -10.72
CA GLY A 39 11.97 -0.77 -11.18
C GLY A 39 11.34 -1.79 -10.23
N THR A 40 12.17 -2.62 -9.60
CA THR A 40 11.73 -3.61 -8.60
C THR A 40 11.84 -3.10 -7.18
N ARG A 41 12.47 -1.95 -6.94
CA ARG A 41 12.64 -1.38 -5.60
C ARG A 41 11.36 -0.68 -5.18
N VAL A 42 10.95 -0.91 -3.94
CA VAL A 42 9.81 -0.25 -3.31
C VAL A 42 10.30 0.52 -2.09
N THR A 43 9.86 1.75 -1.95
CA THR A 43 10.06 2.57 -0.76
C THR A 43 8.72 3.15 -0.33
N GLY A 44 8.52 3.45 0.94
CA GLY A 44 7.26 4.01 1.37
C GLY A 44 7.22 4.45 2.81
N THR A 45 6.03 4.75 3.28
CA THR A 45 5.75 5.07 4.68
C THR A 45 4.44 4.42 5.07
N LEU A 46 4.44 3.65 6.15
CA LEU A 46 3.22 3.18 6.83
C LEU A 46 3.03 4.03 8.08
N GLU A 47 1.86 4.64 8.22
CA GLU A 47 1.52 5.47 9.38
C GLU A 47 0.79 4.62 10.43
N GLY A 48 1.46 4.31 11.55
CA GLY A 48 0.90 3.49 12.62
C GLY A 48 0.77 4.23 13.96
N PHE A 49 0.17 3.56 14.95
CA PHE A 49 0.00 4.11 16.31
C PHE A 49 1.33 4.37 17.05
N HIS A 50 2.39 3.68 16.63
CA HIS A 50 3.74 3.80 17.19
C HIS A 50 4.64 4.70 16.35
N GLY A 51 4.05 5.59 15.55
CA GLY A 51 4.76 6.50 14.66
C GLY A 51 4.79 6.03 13.21
N SER A 52 5.47 6.81 12.38
CA SER A 52 5.67 6.52 10.97
C SER A 52 6.76 5.48 10.79
N PHE A 53 6.52 4.48 9.94
CA PHE A 53 7.48 3.44 9.58
C PHE A 53 7.99 3.72 8.16
N PRO A 54 9.20 4.28 7.96
CA PRO A 54 9.84 4.32 6.66
C PRO A 54 10.09 2.88 6.17
N LEU A 55 9.60 2.58 4.98
CA LEU A 55 9.63 1.24 4.39
C LEU A 55 10.65 1.14 3.25
N GLN A 56 11.32 -0.01 3.17
CA GLN A 56 12.15 -0.41 2.04
C GLN A 56 11.88 -1.86 1.67
N GLY A 57 11.89 -2.17 0.37
CA GLY A 57 11.63 -3.53 -0.10
C GLY A 57 11.68 -3.68 -1.61
N GLU A 58 11.06 -4.76 -2.10
CA GLU A 58 11.00 -5.08 -3.52
C GLU A 58 9.62 -5.58 -3.95
N PHE A 59 9.32 -5.37 -5.23
CA PHE A 59 8.19 -5.96 -5.92
C PHE A 59 8.64 -6.68 -7.20
N ARG A 60 8.37 -7.99 -7.26
CA ARG A 60 8.70 -8.84 -8.41
C ARG A 60 7.60 -9.87 -8.62
N LYS A 61 7.13 -10.01 -9.87
CA LYS A 61 6.17 -11.07 -10.28
C LYS A 61 4.92 -11.14 -9.38
N GLY A 62 4.38 -9.99 -8.97
CA GLY A 62 3.18 -9.94 -8.11
C GLY A 62 3.45 -10.15 -6.62
N LEU A 63 4.69 -10.40 -6.20
CA LEU A 63 5.08 -10.53 -4.80
C LEU A 63 5.77 -9.25 -4.33
N ILE A 64 5.33 -8.73 -3.19
CA ILE A 64 5.99 -7.64 -2.46
C ILE A 64 6.61 -8.18 -1.17
N HIS A 65 7.78 -7.68 -0.81
CA HIS A 65 8.25 -7.66 0.57
C HIS A 65 8.64 -6.23 0.95
N PHE A 66 8.54 -5.89 2.23
CA PHE A 66 9.10 -4.65 2.77
C PHE A 66 9.42 -4.78 4.26
N ALA A 67 10.36 -3.97 4.73
CA ALA A 67 10.73 -3.83 6.13
C ALA A 67 10.78 -2.35 6.50
N GLY A 68 10.60 -2.07 7.79
CA GLY A 68 10.75 -0.73 8.35
C GLY A 68 10.84 -0.77 9.86
N SER A 69 11.31 0.32 10.45
CA SER A 69 11.39 0.50 11.90
C SER A 69 10.73 1.83 12.24
N SER A 70 9.88 1.88 13.28
CA SER A 70 9.42 3.17 13.80
C SER A 70 10.51 3.82 14.65
N ASP A 71 10.45 5.14 14.78
CA ASP A 71 11.20 5.90 15.78
C ASP A 71 10.57 5.86 17.18
N GLY A 72 9.59 4.96 17.34
CA GLY A 72 8.86 4.70 18.58
C GLY A 72 7.77 5.70 18.95
N GLY A 73 7.53 6.75 18.16
CA GLY A 73 6.27 7.51 18.09
C GLY A 73 5.60 8.04 19.38
N GLY A 74 6.22 7.88 20.55
CA GLY A 74 5.76 8.42 21.84
C GLY A 74 4.96 7.50 22.77
N ILE A 75 4.57 6.28 22.38
CA ILE A 75 3.92 5.32 23.31
C ILE A 75 4.98 4.39 23.90
N ARG A 76 5.31 4.62 25.17
CA ARG A 76 6.30 3.83 25.92
C ARG A 76 5.76 2.45 26.26
N HIS A 77 6.45 1.42 25.81
CA HIS A 77 6.34 0.09 26.40
C HIS A 77 7.14 0.05 27.72
N SER A 78 6.77 -0.86 28.64
CA SER A 78 7.39 -0.95 29.98
C SER A 78 8.79 -1.56 30.00
N ASP A 79 9.30 -1.97 28.84
CA ASP A 79 10.54 -2.71 28.63
C ASP A 79 11.62 -1.91 27.86
N ASP A 80 11.49 -0.58 27.84
CA ASP A 80 12.43 0.39 27.25
C ASP A 80 12.63 0.32 25.71
N SER A 81 11.98 -0.60 24.98
CA SER A 81 11.97 -0.57 23.52
C SER A 81 10.76 0.22 23.00
N ASN A 82 11.01 1.41 22.47
CA ASN A 82 9.95 2.16 21.76
C ASN A 82 9.94 1.81 20.26
N ASP A 83 11.08 1.39 19.72
CA ASP A 83 11.23 1.09 18.30
C ASP A 83 10.53 -0.24 17.98
N ILE A 84 9.66 -0.21 16.96
CA ILE A 84 9.02 -1.41 16.43
C ILE A 84 9.65 -1.70 15.08
N ASP A 85 10.27 -2.86 14.95
CA ASP A 85 10.67 -3.40 13.66
C ASP A 85 9.50 -4.18 13.05
N LEU A 86 9.28 -4.00 11.76
CA LEU A 86 8.34 -4.80 10.98
C LEU A 86 8.97 -5.37 9.72
N PHE A 87 8.49 -6.53 9.33
CA PHE A 87 8.72 -7.16 8.03
C PHE A 87 7.41 -7.70 7.50
N ALA A 88 7.09 -7.40 6.25
CA ALA A 88 5.87 -7.86 5.60
C ALA A 88 6.16 -8.51 4.26
N ILE A 89 5.38 -9.53 3.94
CA ILE A 89 5.27 -10.11 2.60
C ILE A 89 3.83 -10.02 2.13
N GLY A 90 3.62 -9.84 0.84
CA GLY A 90 2.29 -9.78 0.26
C GLY A 90 2.24 -10.12 -1.21
N THR A 91 1.02 -10.22 -1.72
CA THR A 91 0.70 -10.57 -3.10
C THR A 91 -0.29 -9.57 -3.68
N LEU A 92 -0.01 -9.10 -4.89
CA LEU A 92 -0.94 -8.30 -5.69
C LEU A 92 -2.05 -9.22 -6.21
N GLN A 93 -3.28 -8.88 -5.85
CA GLN A 93 -4.48 -9.62 -6.24
C GLN A 93 -4.99 -9.15 -7.61
N PRO A 94 -5.83 -9.98 -8.28
CA PRO A 94 -6.43 -9.61 -9.58
C PRO A 94 -7.27 -8.33 -9.54
N ASP A 95 -7.89 -8.01 -8.40
CA ASP A 95 -8.67 -6.78 -8.18
C ASP A 95 -7.79 -5.52 -7.99
N GLY A 96 -6.46 -5.69 -7.87
CA GLY A 96 -5.51 -4.61 -7.67
C GLY A 96 -5.21 -4.29 -6.20
N SER A 97 -5.82 -5.01 -5.26
CA SER A 97 -5.47 -4.95 -3.84
C SER A 97 -4.19 -5.75 -3.54
N LEU A 98 -3.61 -5.52 -2.38
CA LEU A 98 -2.51 -6.31 -1.83
C LEU A 98 -2.99 -7.04 -0.58
N GLN A 99 -2.51 -8.26 -0.37
CA GLN A 99 -2.75 -8.98 0.89
C GLN A 99 -1.55 -9.81 1.30
N GLY A 100 -1.37 -10.02 2.60
CA GLY A 100 -0.20 -10.70 3.08
C GLY A 100 -0.12 -10.91 4.59
N THR A 101 1.10 -11.19 5.04
CA THR A 101 1.43 -11.34 6.46
C THR A 101 2.49 -10.32 6.84
N LEU A 102 2.43 -9.87 8.08
CA LEU A 102 3.38 -8.96 8.70
C LEU A 102 3.85 -9.59 10.02
N VAL A 103 5.15 -9.53 10.24
CA VAL A 103 5.81 -9.89 11.50
C VAL A 103 6.36 -8.61 12.08
N SER A 104 6.15 -8.39 13.37
CA SER A 104 6.75 -7.28 14.11
C SER A 104 7.26 -7.75 15.47
N THR A 105 8.05 -6.92 16.13
CA THR A 105 8.50 -7.17 17.51
C THR A 105 7.34 -7.31 18.50
N VAL A 106 6.16 -6.77 18.18
CA VAL A 106 4.96 -6.79 19.04
C VAL A 106 3.90 -7.81 18.62
N GLY A 107 4.10 -8.55 17.53
CA GLY A 107 3.18 -9.58 17.08
C GLY A 107 3.13 -9.79 15.56
N ASN A 108 2.44 -10.86 15.16
CA ASN A 108 2.24 -11.24 13.76
C ASN A 108 0.79 -11.01 13.35
N LEU A 109 0.58 -10.44 12.17
CA LEU A 109 -0.72 -9.99 11.69
C LEU A 109 -0.93 -10.44 10.24
N THR A 110 -2.18 -10.71 9.85
CA THR A 110 -2.58 -10.71 8.44
C THR A 110 -3.03 -9.31 8.04
N TRP A 111 -2.67 -8.87 6.85
CA TRP A 111 -3.01 -7.54 6.36
C TRP A 111 -3.58 -7.54 4.95
N HIS A 112 -4.30 -6.48 4.64
CA HIS A 112 -4.87 -6.17 3.33
C HIS A 112 -4.66 -4.69 3.03
N ALA A 113 -4.44 -4.33 1.77
CA ALA A 113 -4.32 -2.94 1.35
C ALA A 113 -5.03 -2.66 0.04
N GLU A 114 -5.81 -1.58 0.01
CA GLU A 114 -6.54 -1.11 -1.16
C GLU A 114 -6.00 0.25 -1.60
N ARG A 115 -6.06 0.55 -2.90
CA ARG A 115 -5.69 1.89 -3.37
C ARG A 115 -6.68 2.92 -2.83
N LYS A 116 -6.15 4.05 -2.36
CA LYS A 116 -6.99 5.19 -2.01
C LYS A 116 -7.62 5.74 -3.29
N THR A 117 -8.94 5.66 -3.41
CA THR A 117 -9.66 6.30 -4.51
C THR A 117 -9.61 7.82 -4.29
N VAL A 118 -8.78 8.50 -5.07
CA VAL A 118 -8.90 9.96 -5.19
C VAL A 118 -10.22 10.19 -5.92
N HIS A 119 -11.24 10.69 -5.22
CA HIS A 119 -12.42 11.22 -5.90
C HIS A 119 -12.00 12.47 -6.66
N PRO A 120 -12.03 12.50 -8.01
CA PRO A 120 -11.86 13.74 -8.74
C PRO A 120 -13.20 14.50 -8.70
N GLY A 121 -13.36 15.40 -7.74
CA GLY A 121 -14.49 16.35 -7.71
C GLY A 121 -15.13 16.53 -6.34
N GLY A 122 -14.61 17.47 -5.55
CA GLY A 122 -15.48 18.28 -4.68
C GLY A 122 -16.05 19.42 -5.52
N PRO A 123 -17.35 19.78 -5.40
CA PRO A 123 -17.93 20.84 -6.22
C PRO A 123 -17.29 22.20 -5.87
N SER A 124 -16.74 22.86 -6.88
CA SER A 124 -16.42 24.28 -6.85
C SER A 124 -17.74 25.07 -6.85
N SER A 125 -18.33 25.24 -5.68
CA SER A 125 -19.45 26.15 -5.47
C SER A 125 -18.91 27.54 -5.16
N GLU A 126 -18.39 28.24 -6.16
CA GLU A 126 -18.37 29.70 -6.15
C GLU A 126 -19.39 30.16 -7.19
N HIS A 127 -20.63 30.28 -6.71
CA HIS A 127 -21.70 30.91 -7.45
C HIS A 127 -21.35 32.38 -7.61
N LEU A 128 -21.03 32.73 -8.85
CA LEU A 128 -21.10 34.05 -9.45
C LEU A 128 -22.31 34.82 -8.88
N ARG A 129 -22.05 35.87 -8.08
CA ARG A 129 -23.03 36.93 -7.83
C ARG A 129 -22.66 38.11 -8.72
N HIS A 130 -23.42 38.28 -9.80
CA HIS A 130 -23.64 39.58 -10.41
C HIS A 130 -24.82 40.26 -9.71
#